data_AF-A0A9E3UX46-F1
#
_entry.id   AF-A0A9E3UX46-F1
#
_cell.length_a   1.000
_cell.length_b   1.000
_cell.length_c   1.000
_cell.angle_alpha   90.00
_cell.angle_beta   90.00
_cell.angle_gamma   90.00
#
_symmetry.space_group_name_H-M   'P 1'
#
loop_
_entity.id
_entity.type
_entity.pdbx_description
1 polymer ?
#
loop_
_entity_poly.entity_id
_entity_poly.type
_entity_poly.pdbx_seq_one_letter_code
_entity_poly.pdbx_strand_id
1 'polypeptide(L)'
;MVKIRRAYEVLFLGLFLFFLLITDLRYLKGWPVSLFLEATPLVAVATVLTTHTIYRNLVWGLVIIAITMMLGRVWCNWMCPFGILHHLFGWIGNRRNTKQMIEANRYRKIYAIKYYILAALLAMASLWIIPTLWRAPGRIVEAYNGPDLRSQGVGRVFDAAWTGLARSAEEAKQGNSTLQIGLLDPIALTVRSMTTSILPTVHKGTEAVYTENREYWFGWVVGLIFVGLLVANWWIPRFFCRVLCPLGALLGVFSRFALWRIDRDPVRCTDCDLCLKSCEGASDPHKDLRKSECFVCLNCIEDCPHDALSFRFLPRKASEVTYPQVGKRQLLLAGLFGVLFFPMARLSGGVRKNFSKYVIRPPGSVPEDEFLRRCIKCDQCIRVCPTNVLQPALFEAGVEGLWTPIMISKMGWCELNCTLCSQVCPTGAIREISIAEKLGVGPFEGKGPIKTGTAFYNHGRCLPWAMDTSCVVCEEVCPVSPKAIFTRNVTITDRWGATKELKRPYIDPEKCIGCGICEHECPVKDDPAIYVTAIGESRSKERSLLLSLVEGNDQDLVSIG
;
A
#
# COMPACT_ATOMS: atom_id res chain seq x y z
N MET A 1 0.75 13.18 -34.24
CA MET A 1 1.12 12.92 -32.83
C MET A 1 -0.04 12.41 -31.98
N VAL A 2 -1.25 12.97 -32.07
CA VAL A 2 -2.40 12.51 -31.24
C VAL A 2 -2.85 11.08 -31.54
N LYS A 3 -2.84 10.64 -32.80
CA LYS A 3 -3.10 9.22 -33.15
C LYS A 3 -2.13 8.25 -32.46
N ILE A 4 -0.85 8.60 -32.40
CA ILE A 4 0.19 7.80 -31.71
C ILE A 4 -0.13 7.75 -30.21
N ARG A 5 -0.45 8.89 -29.61
CA ARG A 5 -0.85 8.96 -28.19
C ARG A 5 -2.04 8.05 -27.89
N ARG A 6 -3.10 8.09 -28.68
CA ARG A 6 -4.29 7.23 -28.49
C ARG A 6 -3.93 5.74 -28.62
N ALA A 7 -3.06 5.38 -29.56
CA ALA A 7 -2.56 4.01 -29.67
C ALA A 7 -1.80 3.57 -28.41
N TYR A 8 -0.95 4.44 -27.85
CA TYR A 8 -0.27 4.20 -26.58
C TYR A 8 -1.25 4.06 -25.40
N GLU A 9 -2.25 4.94 -25.30
CA GLU A 9 -3.28 4.88 -24.25
C GLU A 9 -4.02 3.53 -24.28
N VAL A 10 -4.43 3.07 -25.47
CA VAL A 10 -5.09 1.77 -25.65
C VAL A 10 -4.13 0.62 -25.31
N LEU A 11 -2.88 0.69 -25.77
CA LEU A 11 -1.87 -0.33 -25.50
C LEU A 11 -1.59 -0.48 -24.00
N PHE A 12 -1.32 0.62 -23.28
CA PHE A 12 -0.98 0.59 -21.86
C PHE A 12 -2.17 0.22 -20.97
N LEU A 13 -3.38 0.70 -21.30
CA LEU A 13 -4.59 0.28 -20.60
C LEU A 13 -4.87 -1.20 -20.85
N GLY A 14 -4.75 -1.67 -22.11
CA GLY A 14 -4.89 -3.07 -22.48
C GLY A 14 -3.88 -3.96 -21.75
N LEU A 15 -2.60 -3.55 -21.71
CA LEU A 15 -1.53 -4.25 -21.00
C LEU A 15 -1.80 -4.31 -19.49
N PHE A 16 -2.26 -3.21 -18.90
CA PHE A 16 -2.62 -3.16 -17.48
C PHE A 16 -3.77 -4.13 -17.16
N LEU A 17 -4.86 -4.11 -17.95
CA LEU A 17 -6.00 -5.02 -17.78
C LEU A 17 -5.60 -6.48 -18.02
N PHE A 18 -4.78 -6.74 -19.03
CA PHE A 18 -4.24 -8.06 -19.34
C PHE A 18 -3.40 -8.61 -18.18
N PHE A 19 -2.49 -7.81 -17.64
CA PHE A 19 -1.68 -8.21 -16.47
C PHE A 19 -2.53 -8.43 -15.24
N LEU A 20 -3.54 -7.58 -15.00
CA LEU A 20 -4.50 -7.83 -13.92
C LEU A 20 -5.14 -9.22 -14.09
N LEU A 21 -5.73 -9.51 -15.24
CA LEU A 21 -6.39 -10.80 -15.48
C LEU A 21 -5.43 -11.98 -15.35
N ILE A 22 -4.20 -11.87 -15.88
CA ILE A 22 -3.22 -12.97 -15.80
C ILE A 22 -2.70 -13.22 -14.40
N THR A 23 -2.50 -12.18 -13.58
CA THR A 23 -2.09 -12.34 -12.18
C THR A 23 -3.07 -13.21 -11.40
N ASP A 24 -4.31 -13.34 -11.88
CA ASP A 24 -5.31 -14.22 -11.29
C ASP A 24 -5.20 -15.69 -11.74
N LEU A 25 -4.74 -15.95 -12.97
CA LEU A 25 -4.67 -17.29 -13.58
C LEU A 25 -3.59 -18.22 -12.97
N ARG A 26 -3.02 -17.88 -11.81
CA ARG A 26 -2.02 -18.66 -11.04
C ARG A 26 -0.73 -19.04 -11.81
N TYR A 27 -0.62 -18.66 -13.08
CA TYR A 27 0.34 -19.23 -14.04
C TYR A 27 1.66 -18.46 -14.13
N LEU A 28 1.74 -17.21 -13.68
CA LEU A 28 2.97 -16.42 -13.74
C LEU A 28 3.47 -16.09 -12.33
N LYS A 29 4.70 -16.53 -12.03
CA LYS A 29 5.50 -16.07 -10.90
C LYS A 29 5.52 -14.52 -10.91
N GLY A 30 4.85 -13.89 -9.95
CA GLY A 30 5.11 -12.55 -9.35
C GLY A 30 5.20 -11.27 -10.20
N TRP A 31 5.39 -11.32 -11.51
CA TRP A 31 6.01 -10.22 -12.27
C TRP A 31 5.11 -9.33 -13.16
N PRO A 32 3.84 -9.64 -13.52
CA PRO A 32 3.13 -8.80 -14.50
C PRO A 32 2.69 -7.43 -13.99
N VAL A 33 2.00 -7.36 -12.84
CA VAL A 33 1.35 -6.10 -12.39
C VAL A 33 2.25 -5.26 -11.49
N SER A 34 3.18 -5.88 -10.77
CA SER A 34 4.16 -5.19 -9.91
C SER A 34 4.99 -4.17 -10.68
N LEU A 35 5.28 -4.41 -11.97
CA LEU A 35 6.04 -3.50 -12.83
C LEU A 35 5.45 -2.07 -12.88
N PHE A 36 4.11 -1.95 -12.97
CA PHE A 36 3.45 -0.64 -12.98
C PHE A 36 3.58 0.08 -11.63
N LEU A 37 3.54 -0.67 -10.53
CA LEU A 37 3.72 -0.12 -9.18
C LEU A 37 5.18 0.31 -8.95
N GLU A 38 6.13 -0.51 -9.39
CA GLU A 38 7.58 -0.25 -9.28
C GLU A 38 8.03 0.93 -10.17
N ALA A 39 7.39 1.13 -11.32
CA ALA A 39 7.62 2.27 -12.20
C ALA A 39 7.11 3.60 -11.61
N THR A 40 6.42 3.59 -10.46
CA THR A 40 5.85 4.79 -9.85
C THR A 40 6.92 5.58 -9.07
N PRO A 41 7.30 6.79 -9.53
CA PRO A 41 8.34 7.58 -8.86
C PRO A 41 8.02 7.97 -7.43
N LEU A 42 6.73 8.21 -7.14
CA LEU A 42 6.31 8.58 -5.79
C LEU A 42 6.51 7.43 -4.81
N VAL A 43 6.16 6.20 -5.20
CA VAL A 43 6.42 5.00 -4.41
C VAL A 43 7.92 4.83 -4.19
N ALA A 44 8.73 5.04 -5.23
CA ALA A 44 10.17 4.91 -5.14
C ALA A 44 10.78 5.91 -4.14
N VAL A 45 10.49 7.21 -4.29
CA VAL A 45 10.97 8.27 -3.40
C VAL A 45 10.51 8.03 -1.96
N ALA A 46 9.23 7.69 -1.79
CA ALA A 46 8.67 7.47 -0.47
C ALA A 46 9.25 6.27 0.26
N THR A 47 9.40 5.15 -0.45
CA THR A 47 9.98 3.94 0.13
C THR A 47 11.43 4.19 0.52
N VAL A 48 12.23 4.84 -0.34
CA VAL A 48 13.60 5.22 0.02
C VAL A 48 13.64 6.15 1.24
N LEU A 49 12.68 7.08 1.35
CA LEU A 49 12.58 7.98 2.51
C LEU A 49 12.18 7.26 3.81
N THR A 50 11.36 6.21 3.75
CA THR A 50 10.91 5.46 4.93
C THR A 50 11.83 4.31 5.32
N THR A 51 12.44 3.63 4.35
CA THR A 51 13.24 2.41 4.55
C THR A 51 14.75 2.65 4.42
N HIS A 52 15.19 3.71 3.76
CA HIS A 52 16.59 3.97 3.39
C HIS A 52 17.24 2.89 2.53
N THR A 53 16.43 2.05 1.89
CA THR A 53 16.89 0.98 1.00
C THR A 53 16.44 1.26 -0.42
N ILE A 54 17.37 1.15 -1.37
CA ILE A 54 17.06 1.22 -2.80
C ILE A 54 16.80 -0.21 -3.26
N TYR A 55 15.53 -0.55 -3.42
CA TYR A 55 15.14 -1.83 -4.02
C TYR A 55 15.48 -1.82 -5.52
N ARG A 56 15.96 -2.96 -6.03
CA ARG A 56 16.42 -3.09 -7.43
C ARG A 56 15.40 -2.58 -8.45
N ASN A 57 14.12 -2.87 -8.23
CA ASN A 57 13.07 -2.54 -9.18
C ASN A 57 12.57 -1.07 -9.06
N LEU A 58 12.92 -0.37 -7.98
CA LEU A 58 12.55 1.05 -7.80
C LEU A 58 13.33 1.99 -8.74
N VAL A 59 14.36 1.48 -9.43
CA VAL A 59 15.11 2.20 -10.47
C VAL A 59 14.21 2.67 -11.61
N TRP A 60 13.13 1.93 -11.92
CA TRP A 60 12.17 2.33 -12.95
C TRP A 60 11.51 3.68 -12.63
N GLY A 61 11.28 3.99 -11.35
CA GLY A 61 10.80 5.30 -10.93
C GLY A 61 11.76 6.45 -11.31
N LEU A 62 13.08 6.22 -11.22
CA LEU A 62 14.08 7.21 -11.63
C LEU A 62 14.07 7.43 -13.14
N VAL A 63 13.88 6.37 -13.92
CA VAL A 63 13.72 6.46 -15.38
C VAL A 63 12.52 7.34 -15.74
N ILE A 64 11.39 7.17 -15.05
CA ILE A 64 10.20 8.01 -15.28
C ILE A 64 10.44 9.47 -14.86
N ILE A 65 11.21 9.73 -13.79
CA ILE A 65 11.62 11.10 -13.44
C ILE A 65 12.48 11.71 -14.55
N ALA A 66 13.46 10.97 -15.08
CA ALA A 66 14.31 11.43 -16.17
C ALA A 66 13.49 11.75 -17.43
N ILE A 67 12.58 10.86 -17.82
CA ILE A 67 11.65 11.10 -18.93
C ILE A 67 10.78 12.35 -18.65
N THR A 68 10.35 12.53 -17.40
CA THR A 68 9.55 13.70 -17.01
C THR A 68 10.34 15.01 -17.10
N MET A 69 11.63 14.98 -16.75
CA MET A 69 12.54 16.11 -16.91
C MET A 69 12.87 16.40 -18.38
N MET A 70 12.73 15.42 -19.28
CA MET A 70 12.91 15.64 -20.71
C MET A 70 11.63 16.17 -21.35
N LEU A 71 10.53 15.43 -21.23
CA LEU A 71 9.32 15.63 -22.03
C LEU A 71 8.16 16.28 -21.24
N GLY A 72 8.32 16.54 -19.95
CA GLY A 72 7.23 16.97 -19.07
C GLY A 72 6.39 15.78 -18.57
N ARG A 73 5.16 16.01 -18.12
CA ARG A 73 4.34 15.00 -17.42
C ARG A 73 3.66 14.00 -18.36
N VAL A 74 4.40 13.43 -19.31
CA VAL A 74 3.94 12.48 -20.32
C VAL A 74 3.32 11.23 -19.68
N TRP A 75 3.91 10.72 -18.58
CA TRP A 75 3.43 9.54 -17.87
C TRP A 75 1.94 9.61 -17.49
N CYS A 76 1.50 10.76 -16.98
CA CYS A 76 0.12 10.96 -16.50
C CYS A 76 -0.94 10.76 -17.57
N ASN A 77 -0.59 10.95 -18.85
CA ASN A 77 -1.53 10.80 -19.95
C ASN A 77 -1.27 9.56 -20.82
N TRP A 78 0.00 9.21 -21.04
CA TRP A 78 0.36 8.19 -22.04
C TRP A 78 0.46 6.78 -21.45
N MET A 79 0.71 6.64 -20.15
CA MET A 79 1.04 5.34 -19.53
C MET A 79 0.22 5.04 -18.28
N CYS A 80 -0.17 6.05 -17.51
CA CYS A 80 -0.90 5.85 -16.26
C CYS A 80 -2.34 5.33 -16.53
N PRO A 81 -2.71 4.12 -16.09
CA PRO A 81 -4.04 3.55 -16.36
C PRO A 81 -5.15 4.41 -15.76
N PHE A 82 -4.94 4.97 -14.57
CA PHE A 82 -5.92 5.86 -13.95
C PHE A 82 -6.11 7.16 -14.73
N GLY A 83 -5.03 7.74 -15.26
CA GLY A 83 -5.12 8.92 -16.12
C GLY A 83 -5.92 8.65 -17.40
N ILE A 84 -5.72 7.48 -18.00
CA ILE A 84 -6.44 7.02 -19.21
C ILE A 84 -7.92 6.78 -18.88
N LEU A 85 -8.25 6.16 -17.75
CA LEU A 85 -9.63 5.99 -17.29
C LEU A 85 -10.32 7.35 -17.09
N HIS A 86 -9.63 8.32 -16.48
CA HIS A 86 -10.17 9.68 -16.33
C HIS A 86 -10.39 10.38 -17.68
N HIS A 87 -9.51 10.17 -18.67
CA HIS A 87 -9.69 10.69 -20.03
C HIS A 87 -10.94 10.08 -20.69
N LEU A 88 -11.10 8.76 -20.60
CA LEU A 88 -12.24 8.03 -21.16
C LEU A 88 -13.57 8.47 -20.52
N PHE A 89 -13.66 8.50 -19.19
CA PHE A 89 -14.87 8.94 -18.48
C PHE A 89 -15.18 10.42 -18.70
N GLY A 90 -14.15 11.25 -18.86
CA GLY A 90 -14.30 12.65 -19.25
C GLY A 90 -14.93 12.80 -20.62
N TRP A 91 -14.60 11.94 -21.58
CA TRP A 91 -15.21 11.95 -22.91
C TRP A 91 -16.68 11.48 -22.90
N ILE A 92 -16.99 10.40 -22.17
CA ILE A 92 -18.34 9.79 -22.14
C ILE A 92 -19.39 10.75 -21.55
N GLY A 93 -19.06 11.50 -20.50
CA GLY A 93 -20.05 12.30 -19.76
C GLY A 93 -20.11 13.79 -20.10
N ASN A 94 -19.28 14.28 -21.02
CA ASN A 94 -19.14 15.72 -21.23
C ASN A 94 -20.17 16.28 -22.21
N ARG A 95 -21.23 16.92 -21.67
CA ARG A 95 -22.28 17.62 -22.44
C ARG A 95 -22.12 19.14 -22.49
N ARG A 96 -20.93 19.66 -22.18
CA ARG A 96 -20.71 21.11 -22.02
C ARG A 96 -20.49 21.82 -23.35
N ASN A 97 -21.01 23.03 -23.42
CA ASN A 97 -20.75 23.93 -24.55
C ASN A 97 -19.31 24.46 -24.50
N THR A 98 -18.79 24.95 -25.63
CA THR A 98 -17.40 25.44 -25.76
C THR A 98 -17.00 26.44 -24.67
N LYS A 99 -17.85 27.43 -24.35
CA LYS A 99 -17.59 28.43 -23.30
C LYS A 99 -17.41 27.79 -21.92
N GLN A 100 -18.29 26.86 -21.56
CA GLN A 100 -18.23 26.13 -20.29
C GLN A 100 -16.97 25.26 -20.22
N MET A 101 -16.55 24.67 -21.35
CA MET A 101 -15.32 23.88 -21.40
C MET A 101 -14.06 24.71 -21.21
N ILE A 102 -14.00 25.87 -21.87
CA ILE A 102 -12.90 26.82 -21.69
C ILE A 102 -12.80 27.20 -20.20
N GLU A 103 -13.91 27.57 -19.57
CA GLU A 103 -13.93 27.98 -18.16
C GLU A 103 -13.58 26.84 -17.17
N ALA A 104 -13.98 25.60 -17.48
CA ALA A 104 -13.61 24.44 -16.67
C ALA A 104 -12.13 24.05 -16.81
N ASN A 105 -11.50 24.41 -17.92
CA ASN A 105 -10.09 24.16 -18.20
C ASN A 105 -9.18 25.33 -17.85
N ARG A 106 -9.71 26.47 -17.40
CA ARG A 106 -8.87 27.52 -16.82
C ARG A 106 -8.26 27.04 -15.51
N TYR A 107 -7.06 27.54 -15.22
CA TYR A 107 -6.38 27.25 -13.97
C TYR A 107 -7.17 27.76 -12.75
N ARG A 108 -7.26 26.94 -11.70
CA ARG A 108 -7.91 27.27 -10.43
C ARG A 108 -6.95 27.01 -9.27
N LYS A 109 -7.02 27.85 -8.22
CA LYS A 109 -6.17 27.70 -7.02
C LYS A 109 -6.37 26.36 -6.29
N ILE A 110 -7.53 25.71 -6.44
CA ILE A 110 -7.80 24.39 -5.86
C ILE A 110 -6.82 23.30 -6.34
N TYR A 111 -6.22 23.47 -7.52
CA TYR A 111 -5.23 22.52 -8.05
C TYR A 111 -3.92 22.51 -7.25
N ALA A 112 -3.72 23.47 -6.33
CA ALA A 112 -2.61 23.45 -5.37
C ALA A 112 -2.76 22.34 -4.31
N ILE A 113 -3.97 21.81 -4.07
CA ILE A 113 -4.25 20.81 -3.02
C ILE A 113 -3.37 19.56 -3.15
N LYS A 114 -3.14 19.05 -4.36
CA LYS A 114 -2.25 17.89 -4.58
C LYS A 114 -0.83 18.10 -4.06
N TYR A 115 -0.33 19.33 -4.08
CA TYR A 115 1.00 19.67 -3.54
C TYR A 115 0.99 19.70 -2.01
N TYR A 116 -0.12 20.14 -1.40
CA TYR A 116 -0.30 20.07 0.05
C TYR A 116 -0.43 18.63 0.53
N ILE A 117 -1.19 17.79 -0.19
CA ILE A 117 -1.27 16.35 0.06
C ILE A 117 0.12 15.70 -0.05
N LEU A 118 0.87 16.00 -1.12
CA LEU A 118 2.24 15.50 -1.28
C LEU A 118 3.14 15.92 -0.13
N ALA A 119 3.11 17.20 0.28
CA ALA A 119 3.93 17.70 1.38
C ALA A 119 3.60 17.01 2.71
N ALA A 120 2.31 16.82 3.01
CA ALA A 120 1.89 16.07 4.19
C ALA A 120 2.37 14.61 4.14
N LEU A 121 2.20 13.91 3.00
CA LEU A 121 2.62 12.52 2.81
C LEU A 121 4.13 12.33 2.96
N LEU A 122 4.93 13.23 2.38
CA LEU A 122 6.39 13.19 2.52
C LEU A 122 6.83 13.54 3.95
N ALA A 123 6.18 14.51 4.61
CA ALA A 123 6.45 14.82 6.00
C ALA A 123 6.20 13.60 6.92
N MET A 124 5.13 12.85 6.67
CA MET A 124 4.81 11.59 7.37
C MET A 124 5.86 10.50 7.12
N ALA A 125 6.37 10.39 5.89
CA ALA A 125 7.44 9.47 5.55
C ALA A 125 8.78 9.83 6.25
N SER A 126 9.02 11.13 6.47
CA SER A 126 10.26 11.68 7.04
C SER A 126 10.22 11.91 8.56
N LEU A 127 9.23 11.35 9.28
CA LEU A 127 9.07 11.55 10.73
C LEU A 127 10.29 11.13 11.56
N TRP A 128 11.10 10.18 11.10
CA TRP A 128 12.33 9.76 11.77
C TRP A 128 13.40 10.86 11.89
N ILE A 129 13.36 11.91 11.05
CA ILE A 129 14.36 12.98 11.05
C ILE A 129 14.34 13.77 12.36
N ILE A 130 13.14 14.05 12.90
CA ILE A 130 12.98 14.86 14.12
C ILE A 130 13.68 14.21 15.34
N PRO A 131 13.39 12.95 15.71
CA PRO A 131 14.08 12.29 16.81
C PRO A 131 15.57 12.05 16.50
N THR A 132 15.95 11.91 15.23
CA THR A 132 17.37 11.84 14.83
C THR A 132 18.09 13.12 15.21
N LEU A 133 17.57 14.28 14.81
CA LEU A 133 18.18 15.58 15.11
C LEU A 133 18.20 15.87 16.61
N TRP A 134 17.17 15.47 17.34
CA TRP A 134 17.09 15.66 18.79
C TRP A 134 18.10 14.82 19.56
N ARG A 135 18.32 13.56 19.17
CA ARG A 135 19.22 12.63 19.86
C ARG A 135 20.67 12.71 19.37
N ALA A 136 20.91 13.22 18.15
CA ALA A 136 22.22 13.28 17.54
C ALA A 136 23.31 13.92 18.42
N PRO A 137 23.11 15.07 19.11
CA PRO A 137 24.15 15.68 19.92
C PRO A 137 24.70 14.75 21.01
N GLY A 138 23.83 14.04 21.72
CA GLY A 138 24.23 13.08 22.75
C GLY A 138 25.03 11.90 22.16
N ARG A 139 24.56 11.35 21.03
CA ARG A 139 25.24 10.22 20.36
C ARG A 139 26.58 10.59 19.74
N ILE A 140 26.74 11.84 19.29
CA ILE A 140 28.02 12.36 18.78
C ILE A 140 29.03 12.48 19.93
N VAL A 141 28.60 12.96 21.10
CA VAL A 141 29.47 13.03 22.29
C VAL A 141 29.87 11.64 22.77
N GLU A 142 28.92 10.70 22.82
CA GLU A 142 29.20 9.29 23.13
C GLU A 142 30.21 8.68 22.16
N ALA A 143 30.02 8.87 20.85
CA ALA A 143 30.93 8.35 19.83
C ALA A 143 32.32 8.97 19.94
N TYR A 144 32.42 10.29 20.19
CA TYR A 144 33.70 10.98 20.34
C TYR A 144 34.52 10.46 21.52
N ASN A 145 33.84 10.16 22.64
CA ASN A 145 34.43 9.61 23.86
C ASN A 145 34.64 8.09 23.80
N GLY A 146 34.11 7.42 22.77
CA GLY A 146 34.21 5.97 22.60
C GLY A 146 35.63 5.51 22.21
N PRO A 147 36.00 4.27 22.56
CA PRO A 147 37.28 3.68 22.18
C PRO A 147 37.34 3.28 20.69
N ASP A 148 36.20 3.27 19.99
CA ASP A 148 36.07 2.71 18.63
C ASP A 148 36.64 3.58 17.51
N LEU A 149 36.98 4.85 17.78
CA LEU A 149 37.47 5.79 16.77
C LEU A 149 39.00 5.72 16.63
N ARG A 150 39.47 5.18 15.51
CA ARG A 150 40.91 5.09 15.16
C ARG A 150 41.53 6.42 14.73
N SER A 151 40.72 7.40 14.31
CA SER A 151 41.18 8.69 13.81
C SER A 151 41.55 9.65 14.96
N GLN A 152 42.53 10.53 14.70
CA GLN A 152 43.01 11.54 15.65
C GLN A 152 42.74 12.95 15.10
N GLY A 153 42.69 13.94 16.00
CA GLY A 153 42.47 15.35 15.64
C GLY A 153 41.12 15.60 14.98
N VAL A 154 41.12 16.38 13.89
CA VAL A 154 39.90 16.79 13.17
C VAL A 154 39.14 15.59 12.56
N GLY A 155 39.86 14.53 12.14
CA GLY A 155 39.26 13.30 11.63
C GLY A 155 38.39 12.60 12.67
N ARG A 156 38.77 12.67 13.96
CA ARG A 156 37.99 12.11 15.07
C ARG A 156 36.64 12.80 15.24
N VAL A 157 36.61 14.12 15.04
CA VAL A 157 35.37 14.92 15.13
C VAL A 157 34.41 14.54 13.99
N PHE A 158 34.91 14.41 12.76
CA PHE A 158 34.10 13.99 11.62
C PHE A 158 33.58 12.57 11.78
N ASP A 159 34.43 11.63 12.19
CA ASP A 159 34.01 10.25 12.40
C ASP A 159 33.03 10.12 13.56
N ALA A 160 33.23 10.85 14.66
CA ALA A 160 32.27 10.92 15.77
C ALA A 160 30.92 11.54 15.34
N ALA A 161 30.96 12.61 14.54
CA ALA A 161 29.76 13.23 14.00
C ALA A 161 28.99 12.26 13.09
N TRP A 162 29.71 11.57 12.19
CA TRP A 162 29.11 10.60 11.27
C TRP A 162 28.53 9.39 12.00
N THR A 163 29.31 8.76 12.88
CA THR A 163 28.89 7.59 13.66
C THR A 163 27.74 7.91 14.61
N GLY A 164 27.81 9.04 15.33
CA GLY A 164 26.74 9.52 16.21
C GLY A 164 25.45 9.81 15.46
N LEU A 165 25.54 10.48 14.30
CA LEU A 165 24.37 10.74 13.45
C LEU A 165 23.79 9.45 12.87
N ALA A 166 24.63 8.52 12.40
CA ALA A 166 24.19 7.24 11.85
C ALA A 166 23.50 6.37 12.91
N ARG A 167 24.04 6.30 14.13
CA ARG A 167 23.43 5.56 15.24
C ARG A 167 22.11 6.19 15.68
N SER A 168 22.07 7.52 15.81
CA SER A 168 20.84 8.22 16.13
C SER A 168 19.77 8.02 15.06
N ALA A 169 20.17 8.01 13.79
CA ALA A 169 19.28 7.70 12.67
C ALA A 169 18.73 6.28 12.79
N GLU A 170 19.56 5.27 13.08
CA GLU A 170 19.14 3.87 13.20
C GLU A 170 18.10 3.66 14.31
N GLU A 171 18.29 4.30 15.46
CA GLU A 171 17.35 4.20 16.58
C GLU A 171 16.07 5.01 16.34
N ALA A 172 16.20 6.18 15.73
CA ALA A 172 15.06 7.00 15.32
C ALA A 172 14.29 6.36 14.17
N LYS A 173 14.92 5.46 13.39
CA LYS A 173 14.23 4.66 12.39
C LYS A 173 13.16 3.86 13.12
N GLN A 174 13.44 2.94 14.05
CA GLN A 174 12.43 2.03 14.61
C GLN A 174 11.21 2.75 15.25
N GLY A 175 10.01 2.57 14.69
CA GLY A 175 8.74 3.08 15.23
C GLY A 175 8.27 4.50 14.87
N ASN A 176 9.06 5.35 14.20
CA ASN A 176 8.68 6.75 13.90
C ASN A 176 8.10 7.04 12.50
N SER A 177 8.52 6.37 11.42
CA SER A 177 8.00 6.62 10.05
C SER A 177 6.78 5.79 9.68
N THR A 178 5.98 6.27 8.71
CA THR A 178 4.83 5.54 8.13
C THR A 178 4.72 5.76 6.61
N LEU A 179 4.21 4.77 5.87
CA LEU A 179 4.02 4.86 4.42
C LEU A 179 2.53 4.88 4.06
N GLN A 180 1.99 6.09 3.85
CA GLN A 180 0.56 6.30 3.52
C GLN A 180 0.29 6.66 2.07
N ILE A 181 1.34 6.70 1.26
CA ILE A 181 1.28 7.15 -0.12
C ILE A 181 0.39 6.26 -1.01
N GLY A 182 0.33 4.97 -0.68
CA GLY A 182 -0.57 4.00 -1.34
C GLY A 182 -2.06 4.29 -1.23
N LEU A 183 -2.50 5.17 -0.32
CA LEU A 183 -3.92 5.54 -0.22
C LEU A 183 -4.39 6.33 -1.44
N LEU A 184 -3.55 7.28 -1.90
CA LEU A 184 -3.85 8.23 -2.98
C LEU A 184 -2.93 8.06 -4.19
N ASP A 185 -2.09 7.02 -4.22
CA ASP A 185 -1.36 6.68 -5.42
C ASP A 185 -2.34 6.18 -6.51
N PRO A 186 -2.32 6.75 -7.73
CA PRO A 186 -3.28 6.39 -8.77
C PRO A 186 -3.21 4.90 -9.16
N ILE A 187 -2.03 4.29 -9.13
CA ILE A 187 -1.87 2.90 -9.58
C ILE A 187 -2.30 1.96 -8.46
N ALA A 188 -1.84 2.19 -7.22
CA ALA A 188 -2.29 1.40 -6.06
C ALA A 188 -3.81 1.50 -5.88
N LEU A 189 -4.39 2.70 -6.00
CA LEU A 189 -5.83 2.93 -5.94
C LEU A 189 -6.58 2.17 -7.04
N THR A 190 -6.07 2.19 -8.27
CA THR A 190 -6.71 1.47 -9.40
C THR A 190 -6.64 -0.04 -9.18
N VAL A 191 -5.48 -0.59 -8.82
CA VAL A 191 -5.31 -2.02 -8.54
C VAL A 191 -6.24 -2.45 -7.40
N ARG A 192 -6.24 -1.73 -6.27
CA ARG A 192 -7.08 -2.02 -5.11
C ARG A 192 -8.57 -2.03 -5.48
N SER A 193 -9.04 -1.02 -6.20
CA SER A 193 -10.45 -0.91 -6.60
C SER A 193 -10.84 -2.00 -7.60
N MET A 194 -9.93 -2.37 -8.51
CA MET A 194 -10.14 -3.49 -9.42
C MET A 194 -10.22 -4.83 -8.69
N THR A 195 -9.31 -5.06 -7.73
CA THR A 195 -9.23 -6.30 -6.96
C THR A 195 -10.40 -6.47 -6.00
N THR A 196 -10.74 -5.45 -5.21
CA THR A 196 -11.69 -5.57 -4.10
C THR A 196 -13.14 -5.31 -4.49
N SER A 197 -13.39 -4.60 -5.59
CA SER A 197 -14.74 -4.14 -5.96
C SER A 197 -15.14 -4.53 -7.38
N ILE A 198 -14.40 -4.05 -8.40
CA ILE A 198 -14.86 -4.10 -9.79
C ILE A 198 -14.87 -5.52 -10.33
N LEU A 199 -13.74 -6.23 -10.28
CA LEU A 199 -13.65 -7.59 -10.84
C LEU A 199 -14.57 -8.59 -10.11
N PRO A 200 -14.67 -8.58 -8.77
CA PRO A 200 -15.65 -9.41 -8.06
C PRO A 200 -17.09 -9.13 -8.48
N THR A 201 -17.45 -7.84 -8.68
CA THR A 201 -18.80 -7.46 -9.14
C THR A 201 -19.04 -7.94 -10.57
N VAL A 202 -18.06 -7.80 -11.47
CA VAL A 202 -18.15 -8.30 -12.86
C VAL A 202 -18.28 -9.83 -12.88
N HIS A 203 -17.55 -10.53 -12.01
CA HIS A 203 -17.66 -11.98 -11.90
C HIS A 203 -19.05 -12.41 -11.42
N LYS A 204 -19.59 -11.77 -10.38
CA LYS A 204 -20.97 -12.07 -9.92
C LYS A 204 -22.02 -11.85 -11.01
N GLY A 205 -21.75 -10.99 -12.01
CA GLY A 205 -22.66 -10.75 -13.13
C GLY A 205 -22.42 -11.60 -14.38
N THR A 206 -21.21 -12.14 -14.59
CA THR A 206 -20.85 -12.86 -15.84
C THR A 206 -20.41 -14.30 -15.61
N GLU A 207 -20.09 -14.68 -14.38
CA GLU A 207 -19.46 -15.95 -13.97
C GLU A 207 -18.15 -16.30 -14.72
N ALA A 208 -17.64 -15.41 -15.56
CA ALA A 208 -16.57 -15.71 -16.52
C ALA A 208 -15.15 -15.38 -16.02
N VAL A 209 -15.03 -14.65 -14.91
CA VAL A 209 -13.76 -14.06 -14.46
C VAL A 209 -13.00 -14.94 -13.45
N TYR A 210 -13.68 -15.45 -12.41
CA TYR A 210 -13.07 -16.28 -11.37
C TYR A 210 -13.60 -17.71 -11.43
N THR A 211 -12.84 -18.64 -10.83
CA THR A 211 -13.29 -20.03 -10.62
C THR A 211 -14.22 -20.16 -9.43
N GLU A 212 -14.10 -19.26 -8.46
CA GLU A 212 -14.93 -19.19 -7.26
C GLU A 212 -15.30 -17.74 -6.96
N ASN A 213 -16.45 -17.55 -6.31
CA ASN A 213 -16.92 -16.24 -5.89
C ASN A 213 -15.97 -15.65 -4.85
N ARG A 214 -15.35 -14.52 -5.19
CA ARG A 214 -14.52 -13.76 -4.26
C ARG A 214 -15.30 -12.64 -3.63
N GLU A 215 -15.18 -12.54 -2.31
CA GLU A 215 -15.82 -11.49 -1.53
C GLU A 215 -14.76 -10.73 -0.74
N TYR A 216 -14.93 -9.42 -0.63
CA TYR A 216 -13.98 -8.60 0.10
C TYR A 216 -14.69 -7.73 1.12
N TRP A 217 -14.17 -7.77 2.34
CA TRP A 217 -14.64 -6.97 3.46
C TRP A 217 -14.59 -5.48 3.09
N PHE A 218 -15.74 -4.80 3.14
CA PHE A 218 -15.92 -3.40 2.72
C PHE A 218 -15.45 -3.06 1.29
N GLY A 219 -15.33 -4.05 0.39
CA GLY A 219 -14.94 -3.82 -1.00
C GLY A 219 -15.85 -2.81 -1.72
N TRP A 220 -17.13 -2.73 -1.36
CA TRP A 220 -18.07 -1.75 -1.92
C TRP A 220 -17.68 -0.29 -1.63
N VAL A 221 -17.11 0.01 -0.45
CA VAL A 221 -16.69 1.37 -0.08
C VAL A 221 -15.57 1.84 -0.99
N VAL A 222 -14.57 0.99 -1.20
CA VAL A 222 -13.46 1.26 -2.11
C VAL A 222 -13.98 1.50 -3.53
N GLY A 223 -14.92 0.67 -3.99
CA GLY A 223 -15.54 0.79 -5.30
C GLY A 223 -16.30 2.10 -5.48
N LEU A 224 -17.10 2.51 -4.49
CA LEU A 224 -17.83 3.78 -4.53
C LEU A 224 -16.87 4.99 -4.54
N ILE A 225 -15.80 4.95 -3.76
CA ILE A 225 -14.78 6.01 -3.78
C ILE A 225 -14.15 6.10 -5.19
N PHE A 226 -13.77 4.96 -5.77
CA PHE A 226 -13.15 4.92 -7.09
C PHE A 226 -14.08 5.42 -8.20
N VAL A 227 -15.31 4.93 -8.25
CA VAL A 227 -16.33 5.37 -9.21
C VAL A 227 -16.65 6.85 -9.00
N GLY A 228 -16.79 7.29 -7.75
CA GLY A 228 -17.02 8.70 -7.40
C GLY A 228 -15.92 9.62 -7.93
N LEU A 229 -14.65 9.20 -7.83
CA LEU A 229 -13.52 9.94 -8.41
C LEU A 229 -13.59 10.02 -9.94
N LEU A 230 -14.02 8.95 -10.61
CA LEU A 230 -14.21 8.94 -12.07
C LEU A 230 -15.39 9.80 -12.51
N VAL A 231 -16.51 9.77 -11.79
CA VAL A 231 -17.70 10.59 -12.06
C VAL A 231 -17.42 12.07 -11.76
N ALA A 232 -16.53 12.38 -10.81
CA ALA A 232 -16.10 13.75 -10.51
C ALA A 232 -15.52 14.49 -11.74
N ASN A 233 -15.10 13.76 -12.78
CA ASN A 233 -14.69 14.34 -14.08
C ASN A 233 -15.79 15.19 -14.74
N TRP A 234 -17.06 14.93 -14.42
CA TRP A 234 -18.19 15.68 -14.96
C TRP A 234 -18.31 17.09 -14.37
N TRP A 235 -17.60 17.40 -13.27
CA TRP A 235 -17.49 18.76 -12.71
C TRP A 235 -16.13 19.39 -13.00
N ILE A 236 -15.04 18.64 -12.83
CA ILE A 236 -13.68 19.11 -13.11
C ILE A 236 -12.99 18.07 -13.99
N PRO A 237 -12.62 18.40 -15.24
CA PRO A 237 -11.94 17.44 -16.12
C PRO A 237 -10.67 16.91 -15.45
N ARG A 238 -10.50 15.58 -15.43
CA ARG A 238 -9.42 14.89 -14.69
C ARG A 238 -9.30 15.35 -13.24
N PHE A 239 -10.43 15.39 -12.52
CA PHE A 239 -10.53 15.88 -11.15
C PHE A 239 -9.39 15.36 -10.26
N PHE A 240 -9.19 14.03 -10.22
CA PHE A 240 -8.16 13.43 -9.38
C PHE A 240 -6.74 13.89 -9.76
N CYS A 241 -6.39 13.84 -11.05
CA CYS A 241 -5.05 14.22 -11.52
C CYS A 241 -4.73 15.71 -11.31
N ARG A 242 -5.77 16.56 -11.34
CA ARG A 242 -5.64 18.01 -11.14
C ARG A 242 -5.63 18.42 -9.67
N VAL A 243 -6.43 17.77 -8.83
CA VAL A 243 -6.72 18.21 -7.45
C VAL A 243 -6.08 17.31 -6.37
N LEU A 244 -6.10 15.98 -6.52
CA LEU A 244 -5.80 15.05 -5.42
C LEU A 244 -4.50 14.26 -5.59
N CYS A 245 -4.06 14.02 -6.83
CA CYS A 245 -2.99 13.06 -7.14
C CYS A 245 -1.60 13.54 -6.66
N PRO A 246 -1.02 12.94 -5.59
CA PRO A 246 0.30 13.32 -5.10
C PRO A 246 1.41 12.94 -6.08
N LEU A 247 1.23 11.84 -6.84
CA LEU A 247 2.17 11.45 -7.90
C LEU A 247 2.23 12.52 -8.98
N GLY A 248 1.08 13.06 -9.36
CA GLY A 248 0.99 14.16 -10.30
C GLY A 248 1.66 15.44 -9.79
N ALA A 249 1.52 15.74 -8.50
CA ALA A 249 2.21 16.84 -7.86
C ALA A 249 3.73 16.68 -7.94
N LEU A 250 4.24 15.48 -7.61
CA LEU A 250 5.67 15.16 -7.66
C LEU A 250 6.22 15.36 -9.08
N LEU A 251 5.57 14.76 -10.08
CA LEU A 251 5.96 14.91 -11.49
C LEU A 251 5.87 16.38 -11.95
N GLY A 252 4.92 17.15 -11.43
CA GLY A 252 4.81 18.59 -11.69
C GLY A 252 5.92 19.44 -11.07
N VAL A 253 6.57 18.99 -10.00
CA VAL A 253 7.78 19.62 -9.46
C VAL A 253 8.96 19.38 -10.39
N PHE A 254 9.12 18.15 -10.91
CA PHE A 254 10.21 17.80 -11.82
C PHE A 254 10.01 18.33 -13.25
N SER A 255 8.77 18.48 -13.72
CA SER A 255 8.48 19.01 -15.06
C SER A 255 8.89 20.48 -15.24
N ARG A 256 9.29 21.19 -14.17
CA ARG A 256 9.93 22.52 -14.28
C ARG A 256 11.20 22.49 -15.13
N PHE A 257 11.89 21.35 -15.13
CA PHE A 257 13.11 21.10 -15.89
C PHE A 257 12.85 20.59 -17.31
N ALA A 258 11.58 20.40 -17.70
CA ALA A 258 11.19 19.92 -19.03
C ALA A 258 11.83 20.75 -20.15
N LEU A 259 12.60 20.07 -20.98
CA LEU A 259 13.30 20.62 -22.14
C LEU A 259 12.35 20.79 -23.34
N TRP A 260 11.46 19.82 -23.57
CA TRP A 260 10.41 19.91 -24.56
C TRP A 260 9.13 20.52 -23.96
N ARG A 261 8.51 21.44 -24.70
CA ARG A 261 7.30 22.14 -24.25
C ARG A 261 6.47 22.63 -25.43
N ILE A 262 5.23 23.01 -25.09
CA ILE A 262 4.34 23.71 -26.01
C ILE A 262 4.84 25.14 -26.15
N ASP A 263 4.99 25.60 -27.38
CA ASP A 263 5.42 26.94 -27.73
C ASP A 263 4.34 27.65 -28.51
N ARG A 264 4.04 28.89 -28.09
CA ARG A 264 3.14 29.80 -28.78
C ARG A 264 3.93 30.74 -29.69
N ASP A 265 3.52 30.81 -30.94
CA ASP A 265 3.91 31.86 -31.88
C ASP A 265 2.95 33.06 -31.70
N PRO A 266 3.43 34.22 -31.19
CA PRO A 266 2.60 35.39 -30.98
C PRO A 266 2.14 36.05 -32.29
N VAL A 267 2.82 35.79 -33.41
CA VAL A 267 2.47 36.39 -34.71
C VAL A 267 1.27 35.68 -35.33
N ARG A 268 1.20 34.35 -35.18
CA ARG A 268 0.12 33.53 -35.75
C ARG A 268 -1.10 33.41 -34.83
N CYS A 269 -0.94 33.64 -33.53
CA CYS A 269 -2.00 33.43 -32.56
C CYS A 269 -2.92 34.66 -32.47
N THR A 270 -4.21 34.47 -32.80
CA THR A 270 -5.27 35.49 -32.75
C THR A 270 -6.00 35.59 -31.41
N ASP A 271 -5.46 34.96 -30.35
CA ASP A 271 -6.01 35.03 -29.01
C ASP A 271 -7.46 34.49 -28.83
N CYS A 272 -7.86 33.50 -29.65
CA CYS A 272 -9.23 32.96 -29.69
C CYS A 272 -9.66 32.04 -28.53
N ASP A 273 -8.80 31.76 -27.54
CA ASP A 273 -9.04 30.86 -26.38
C ASP A 273 -9.42 29.39 -26.70
N LEU A 274 -9.51 28.99 -27.96
CA LEU A 274 -9.96 27.65 -28.36
C LEU A 274 -9.05 26.53 -27.85
N CYS A 275 -7.75 26.78 -27.70
CA CYS A 275 -6.81 25.81 -27.16
C CYS A 275 -7.09 25.44 -25.68
N LEU A 276 -7.81 26.29 -24.94
CA LEU A 276 -8.27 25.99 -23.58
C LEU A 276 -9.42 24.99 -23.56
N LYS A 277 -10.24 24.93 -24.62
CA LYS A 277 -11.39 24.02 -24.72
C LYS A 277 -10.96 22.55 -24.49
N SER A 278 -9.80 22.17 -24.99
CA SER A 278 -9.28 20.80 -24.91
C SER A 278 -8.02 20.68 -24.05
N CYS A 279 -7.70 21.73 -23.28
CA CYS A 279 -6.56 21.72 -22.36
C CYS A 279 -6.90 20.91 -21.09
N GLU A 280 -6.62 19.61 -21.15
CA GLU A 280 -6.91 18.71 -20.03
C GLU A 280 -6.00 18.92 -18.80
N GLY A 281 -4.88 19.62 -18.95
CA GLY A 281 -3.99 19.98 -17.83
C GLY A 281 -4.40 21.23 -17.06
N ALA A 282 -5.28 22.07 -17.60
CA ALA A 282 -5.46 23.45 -17.13
C ALA A 282 -4.13 24.24 -17.08
N SER A 283 -3.31 24.05 -18.11
CA SER A 283 -1.96 24.63 -18.21
C SER A 283 -1.93 25.99 -18.90
N ASP A 284 -3.09 26.54 -19.26
CA ASP A 284 -3.26 27.83 -19.94
C ASP A 284 -2.32 28.06 -21.16
N PRO A 285 -2.34 27.19 -22.20
CA PRO A 285 -1.48 27.34 -23.40
C PRO A 285 -1.65 28.65 -24.18
N HIS A 286 -2.73 29.39 -23.92
CA HIS A 286 -3.01 30.68 -24.53
C HIS A 286 -2.19 31.83 -23.91
N LYS A 287 -2.07 31.92 -22.58
CA LYS A 287 -1.33 32.99 -21.88
C LYS A 287 0.06 32.49 -21.45
N ASP A 288 0.26 32.38 -20.14
CA ASP A 288 1.47 31.83 -19.56
C ASP A 288 1.33 30.31 -19.41
N LEU A 289 2.13 29.57 -20.19
CA LEU A 289 2.12 28.11 -20.10
C LEU A 289 2.61 27.66 -18.71
N ARG A 290 1.74 26.97 -17.97
CA ARG A 290 2.05 26.36 -16.68
C ARG A 290 2.61 24.95 -16.86
N LYS A 291 3.94 24.83 -16.84
CA LYS A 291 4.62 23.53 -17.08
C LYS A 291 4.29 22.47 -16.04
N SER A 292 4.04 22.87 -14.79
CA SER A 292 3.74 21.94 -13.70
C SER A 292 2.38 21.24 -13.89
N GLU A 293 1.48 21.83 -14.69
CA GLU A 293 0.11 21.35 -14.91
C GLU A 293 -0.08 20.65 -16.26
N CYS A 294 0.77 20.93 -17.26
CA CYS A 294 0.65 20.34 -18.59
C CYS A 294 0.91 18.82 -18.58
N PHE A 295 -0.08 18.03 -19.03
CA PHE A 295 0.04 16.58 -19.21
C PHE A 295 0.64 16.15 -20.55
N VAL A 296 0.98 17.10 -21.43
CA VAL A 296 1.54 16.79 -22.76
C VAL A 296 0.60 15.87 -23.57
N CYS A 297 -0.69 16.20 -23.52
CA CYS A 297 -1.71 15.51 -24.31
C CYS A 297 -1.69 15.92 -25.79
N LEU A 298 -1.17 17.13 -26.09
CA LEU A 298 -1.07 17.70 -27.44
C LEU A 298 -2.41 18.01 -28.13
N ASN A 299 -3.55 17.89 -27.45
CA ASN A 299 -4.88 18.26 -28.00
C ASN A 299 -4.91 19.72 -28.46
N CYS A 300 -4.31 20.63 -27.69
CA CYS A 300 -4.30 22.06 -28.00
C CYS A 300 -3.56 22.39 -29.32
N ILE A 301 -2.63 21.53 -29.76
CA ILE A 301 -1.91 21.71 -31.03
C ILE A 301 -2.83 21.28 -32.18
N GLU A 302 -3.53 20.16 -32.03
CA GLU A 302 -4.46 19.64 -33.05
C GLU A 302 -5.69 20.53 -33.22
N ASP A 303 -6.21 21.12 -32.13
CA ASP A 303 -7.39 21.98 -32.16
C ASP A 303 -7.11 23.43 -32.57
N CYS A 304 -5.86 23.80 -32.84
CA CYS A 304 -5.49 25.18 -33.18
C CYS A 304 -5.75 25.46 -34.68
N PRO A 305 -6.71 26.32 -35.06
CA PRO A 305 -7.01 26.59 -36.46
C PRO A 305 -5.94 27.42 -37.19
N HIS A 306 -4.99 28.01 -36.44
CA HIS A 306 -3.96 28.91 -36.97
C HIS A 306 -2.55 28.32 -36.91
N ASP A 307 -2.41 27.04 -36.53
CA ASP A 307 -1.11 26.36 -36.37
C ASP A 307 -0.08 27.18 -35.55
N ALA A 308 -0.59 27.91 -34.54
CA ALA A 308 0.20 28.83 -33.73
C ALA A 308 0.86 28.16 -32.52
N LEU A 309 0.56 26.87 -32.27
CA LEU A 309 1.11 26.08 -31.17
C LEU A 309 1.98 24.95 -31.72
N SER A 310 3.18 24.78 -31.16
CA SER A 310 4.08 23.69 -31.57
C SER A 310 4.77 23.04 -30.37
N PHE A 311 5.18 21.78 -30.48
CA PHE A 311 5.95 21.11 -29.43
C PHE A 311 7.43 21.10 -29.85
N ARG A 312 8.27 21.93 -29.22
CA ARG A 312 9.66 22.15 -29.63
C ARG A 312 10.63 22.08 -28.44
N PHE A 313 11.87 21.73 -28.75
CA PHE A 313 13.02 21.89 -27.87
C PHE A 313 13.49 23.34 -27.93
N LEU A 314 13.33 24.11 -26.85
CA LEU A 314 13.54 25.57 -26.88
C LEU A 314 14.27 26.07 -25.62
N PRO A 315 15.02 27.20 -25.70
CA PRO A 315 15.54 27.93 -24.54
C PRO A 315 14.43 28.71 -23.79
N ARG A 316 14.65 29.07 -22.52
CA ARG A 316 13.64 29.60 -21.59
C ARG A 316 12.98 30.90 -22.11
N LYS A 317 11.66 30.91 -22.34
CA LYS A 317 10.90 32.15 -22.64
C LYS A 317 10.55 32.92 -21.35
N ALA A 318 10.34 34.22 -21.47
CA ALA A 318 10.05 35.13 -20.36
C ALA A 318 8.61 35.01 -19.80
N SER A 319 7.64 34.60 -20.62
CA SER A 319 6.20 34.52 -20.26
C SER A 319 5.78 33.11 -19.77
N GLU A 320 6.55 32.52 -18.86
CA GLU A 320 6.33 31.14 -18.40
C GLU A 320 6.23 31.01 -16.88
N VAL A 321 5.16 30.35 -16.41
CA VAL A 321 5.03 29.95 -15.00
C VAL A 321 5.70 28.58 -14.83
N THR A 322 6.95 28.62 -14.38
CA THR A 322 7.79 27.43 -14.16
C THR A 322 7.55 26.75 -12.81
N TYR A 323 7.10 27.49 -11.81
CA TYR A 323 6.89 26.98 -10.46
C TYR A 323 5.40 26.70 -10.19
N PRO A 324 5.06 25.61 -9.49
CA PRO A 324 3.72 25.43 -8.95
C PRO A 324 3.30 26.62 -8.11
N GLN A 325 2.13 27.20 -8.40
CA GLN A 325 1.60 28.32 -7.63
C GLN A 325 0.99 27.82 -6.32
N VAL A 326 1.87 27.59 -5.33
CA VAL A 326 1.49 27.14 -3.99
C VAL A 326 1.63 28.27 -2.98
N GLY A 327 0.61 28.42 -2.13
CA GLY A 327 0.71 29.30 -0.97
C GLY A 327 1.69 28.74 0.08
N LYS A 328 2.72 29.51 0.46
CA LYS A 328 3.77 29.07 1.40
C LYS A 328 3.20 28.69 2.77
N ARG A 329 2.25 29.47 3.30
CA ARG A 329 1.61 29.22 4.60
C ARG A 329 0.86 27.88 4.61
N GLN A 330 0.06 27.64 3.57
CA GLN A 330 -0.70 26.39 3.42
C GLN A 330 0.22 25.18 3.25
N LEU A 331 1.34 25.34 2.56
CA LEU A 331 2.34 24.28 2.41
C LEU A 331 2.97 23.91 3.76
N LEU A 332 3.32 24.91 4.57
CA LEU A 332 3.85 24.69 5.93
C LEU A 332 2.81 24.03 6.84
N LEU A 333 1.56 24.50 6.80
CA LEU A 333 0.46 23.90 7.57
C LEU A 333 0.21 22.44 7.16
N ALA A 334 0.28 22.11 5.87
CA ALA A 334 0.15 20.74 5.39
C ALA A 334 1.31 19.84 5.85
N GLY A 335 2.54 20.35 5.80
CA GLY A 335 3.71 19.65 6.36
C GLY A 335 3.57 19.43 7.87
N LEU A 336 3.17 20.46 8.62
CA LEU A 336 2.94 20.38 10.07
C LEU A 336 1.85 19.37 10.41
N PHE A 337 0.74 19.36 9.66
CA PHE A 337 -0.30 18.34 9.81
C PHE A 337 0.26 16.94 9.64
N GLY A 338 1.08 16.70 8.61
CA GLY A 338 1.76 15.42 8.42
C GLY A 338 2.68 15.05 9.59
N VAL A 339 3.45 16.01 10.11
CA VAL A 339 4.34 15.79 11.26
C VAL A 339 3.56 15.44 12.54
N LEU A 340 2.42 16.06 12.79
CA LEU A 340 1.67 15.90 14.04
C LEU A 340 0.68 14.73 14.02
N PHE A 341 0.05 14.46 12.87
CA PHE A 341 -1.10 13.54 12.79
C PHE A 341 -0.75 12.12 13.23
N PHE A 342 0.35 11.53 12.76
CA PHE A 342 0.68 10.14 13.06
C PHE A 342 1.22 9.90 14.47
N PRO A 343 2.10 10.75 15.03
CA PRO A 343 2.44 10.66 16.44
C PRO A 343 1.20 10.70 17.33
N MET A 344 0.25 11.59 17.03
CA MET A 344 -1.04 11.63 17.75
C MET A 344 -1.87 10.36 17.54
N ALA A 345 -1.98 9.87 16.30
CA ALA A 345 -2.72 8.64 15.99
C ALA A 345 -2.13 7.41 16.73
N ARG A 346 -0.80 7.37 16.90
CA ARG A 346 -0.09 6.29 17.61
C ARG A 346 -0.23 6.35 19.13
N LEU A 347 -0.70 7.45 19.72
CA LEU A 347 -0.99 7.53 21.16
C LEU A 347 -2.02 6.50 21.62
N SER A 348 -2.86 6.00 20.70
CA SER A 348 -3.77 4.87 20.94
C SER A 348 -3.06 3.56 21.29
N GLY A 349 -1.76 3.44 20.99
CA GLY A 349 -0.96 2.26 21.28
C GLY A 349 -1.28 1.03 20.41
N GLY A 350 -2.17 1.16 19.40
CA GLY A 350 -2.74 0.05 18.63
C GLY A 350 -1.74 -0.81 17.81
N VAL A 351 -0.49 -0.34 17.66
CA VAL A 351 0.56 -1.05 16.90
C VAL A 351 1.43 -1.92 17.82
N ARG A 352 1.77 -1.40 19.02
CA ARG A 352 2.75 -1.99 19.94
C ARG A 352 2.10 -2.52 21.22
N LYS A 353 1.59 -1.63 22.07
CA LYS A 353 1.11 -1.97 23.42
C LYS A 353 -0.30 -2.54 23.45
N ASN A 354 -1.23 -1.96 22.69
CA ASN A 354 -2.64 -2.35 22.63
C ASN A 354 -2.96 -2.98 21.28
N PHE A 355 -2.14 -3.94 20.84
CA PHE A 355 -2.31 -4.55 19.53
C PHE A 355 -3.60 -5.36 19.47
N SER A 356 -4.30 -5.27 18.35
CA SER A 356 -5.54 -6.03 18.15
C SER A 356 -5.24 -7.49 17.85
N LYS A 357 -5.99 -8.39 18.50
CA LYS A 357 -5.94 -9.84 18.26
C LYS A 357 -6.25 -10.24 16.81
N TYR A 358 -6.92 -9.36 16.06
CA TYR A 358 -7.35 -9.57 14.67
C TYR A 358 -6.27 -9.22 13.63
N VAL A 359 -5.12 -8.66 14.04
CA VAL A 359 -4.04 -8.25 13.11
C VAL A 359 -3.13 -9.43 12.78
N ILE A 360 -3.72 -10.43 12.15
CA ILE A 360 -3.02 -11.63 11.69
C ILE A 360 -2.51 -11.33 10.28
N ARG A 361 -1.18 -11.23 10.10
CA ARG A 361 -0.55 -10.87 8.83
C ARG A 361 -0.22 -12.12 8.00
N PRO A 362 -0.15 -12.03 6.66
CA PRO A 362 0.28 -13.15 5.84
C PRO A 362 1.68 -13.66 6.21
N PRO A 363 1.99 -14.95 5.97
CA PRO A 363 3.30 -15.52 6.24
C PRO A 363 4.39 -14.78 5.46
N GLY A 364 5.55 -14.56 6.09
CA GLY A 364 6.65 -13.77 5.52
C GLY A 364 6.55 -12.26 5.79
N SER A 365 5.50 -11.78 6.45
CA SER A 365 5.43 -10.37 6.87
C SER A 365 6.53 -10.04 7.88
N VAL A 366 7.19 -8.91 7.67
CA VAL A 366 8.18 -8.35 8.61
C VAL A 366 7.47 -7.85 9.90
N PRO A 367 8.19 -7.48 10.97
CA PRO A 367 7.58 -6.93 12.19
C PRO A 367 6.65 -5.74 11.89
N GLU A 368 5.60 -5.53 12.69
CA GLU A 368 4.50 -4.60 12.37
C GLU A 368 4.98 -3.17 12.02
N ASP A 369 5.90 -2.61 12.81
CA ASP A 369 6.42 -1.27 12.56
C ASP A 369 7.16 -1.16 11.22
N GLU A 370 7.89 -2.21 10.83
CA GLU A 370 8.61 -2.28 9.57
C GLU A 370 7.65 -2.53 8.40
N PHE A 371 6.61 -3.34 8.65
CA PHE A 371 5.57 -3.65 7.67
C PHE A 371 4.82 -2.39 7.24
N LEU A 372 4.40 -1.55 8.20
CA LEU A 372 3.66 -0.31 7.93
C LEU A 372 4.48 0.77 7.19
N ARG A 373 5.81 0.64 7.13
CA ARG A 373 6.71 1.52 6.38
C ARG A 373 7.02 1.07 4.98
N ARG A 374 6.80 -0.22 4.71
CA ARG A 374 7.06 -0.84 3.41
C ARG A 374 5.76 -1.05 2.64
N CYS A 375 4.65 -1.30 3.33
CA CYS A 375 3.39 -1.61 2.67
C CYS A 375 2.82 -0.38 1.94
N ILE A 376 2.75 -0.48 0.61
CA ILE A 376 2.15 0.56 -0.25
C ILE A 376 0.65 0.34 -0.50
N LYS A 377 -0.02 -0.53 0.26
CA LYS A 377 -1.49 -0.71 0.21
C LYS A 377 -2.04 -0.95 -1.20
N CYS A 378 -1.33 -1.76 -1.99
CA CYS A 378 -1.60 -2.02 -3.41
C CYS A 378 -2.49 -3.24 -3.65
N ASP A 379 -2.80 -4.04 -2.63
CA ASP A 379 -3.68 -5.21 -2.66
C ASP A 379 -3.25 -6.34 -3.61
N GLN A 380 -2.00 -6.38 -4.06
CA GLN A 380 -1.47 -7.50 -4.87
C GLN A 380 -1.49 -8.83 -4.11
N CYS A 381 -1.11 -8.81 -2.83
CA CYS A 381 -1.14 -10.01 -1.98
C CYS A 381 -2.57 -10.51 -1.72
N ILE A 382 -3.53 -9.59 -1.58
CA ILE A 382 -4.97 -9.89 -1.44
C ILE A 382 -5.49 -10.52 -2.73
N ARG A 383 -5.15 -9.93 -3.88
CA ARG A 383 -5.55 -10.42 -5.20
C ARG A 383 -5.08 -11.84 -5.49
N VAL A 384 -3.83 -12.16 -5.17
CA VAL A 384 -3.24 -13.47 -5.51
C VAL A 384 -3.64 -14.57 -4.52
N CYS A 385 -4.37 -14.24 -3.45
CA CYS A 385 -4.80 -15.19 -2.44
C CYS A 385 -5.88 -16.13 -3.01
N PRO A 386 -5.59 -17.44 -3.13
CA PRO A 386 -6.54 -18.38 -3.75
C PRO A 386 -7.76 -18.65 -2.87
N THR A 387 -7.59 -18.65 -1.55
CA THR A 387 -8.61 -19.00 -0.55
C THR A 387 -9.40 -17.78 -0.06
N ASN A 388 -9.14 -16.58 -0.59
CA ASN A 388 -9.80 -15.34 -0.17
C ASN A 388 -9.64 -14.98 1.33
N VAL A 389 -8.70 -15.63 2.06
CA VAL A 389 -8.46 -15.34 3.50
C VAL A 389 -7.89 -13.93 3.74
N LEU A 390 -7.12 -13.40 2.78
CA LEU A 390 -6.54 -12.07 2.90
C LEU A 390 -7.56 -11.00 2.54
N GLN A 391 -7.79 -10.10 3.48
CA GLN A 391 -8.80 -9.05 3.42
C GLN A 391 -8.17 -7.70 3.75
N PRO A 392 -8.68 -6.59 3.18
CA PRO A 392 -8.19 -5.25 3.50
C PRO A 392 -8.68 -4.84 4.90
N ALA A 393 -7.74 -4.50 5.79
CA ALA A 393 -8.06 -3.96 7.11
C ALA A 393 -8.74 -2.58 7.01
N LEU A 394 -9.59 -2.27 7.97
CA LEU A 394 -10.18 -0.94 8.15
C LEU A 394 -9.44 -0.18 9.25
N PHE A 395 -9.62 -0.60 10.51
CA PHE A 395 -9.03 0.03 11.70
C PHE A 395 -8.44 -0.98 12.69
N GLU A 396 -8.46 -2.27 12.36
CA GLU A 396 -7.95 -3.36 13.20
C GLU A 396 -6.46 -3.16 13.53
N ALA A 397 -5.68 -2.69 12.56
CA ALA A 397 -4.26 -2.35 12.72
C ALA A 397 -4.03 -0.85 13.02
N GLY A 398 -5.04 -0.16 13.56
CA GLY A 398 -5.06 1.28 13.73
C GLY A 398 -5.22 2.05 12.41
N VAL A 399 -5.29 3.38 12.49
CA VAL A 399 -5.45 4.27 11.32
C VAL A 399 -4.30 4.11 10.31
N GLU A 400 -3.11 3.75 10.80
CA GLU A 400 -1.93 3.53 9.97
C GLU A 400 -2.06 2.31 9.04
N GLY A 401 -2.75 1.28 9.54
CA GLY A 401 -2.99 0.01 8.87
C GLY A 401 -4.21 0.00 7.96
N LEU A 402 -4.85 1.13 7.69
CA LEU A 402 -5.99 1.21 6.77
C LEU A 402 -5.62 0.58 5.42
N TRP A 403 -6.45 -0.35 4.94
CA TRP A 403 -6.29 -1.13 3.71
C TRP A 403 -4.98 -1.90 3.61
N THR A 404 -4.43 -2.33 4.76
CA THR A 404 -3.33 -3.31 4.78
C THR A 404 -3.89 -4.74 4.88
N PRO A 405 -3.19 -5.77 4.38
CA PRO A 405 -3.70 -7.14 4.36
C PRO A 405 -3.74 -7.77 5.76
N ILE A 406 -4.90 -8.27 6.15
CA ILE A 406 -5.11 -9.10 7.35
C ILE A 406 -5.78 -10.41 6.97
N MET A 407 -5.55 -11.47 7.74
CA MET A 407 -6.25 -12.75 7.56
C MET A 407 -7.56 -12.73 8.35
N ILE A 408 -8.68 -12.94 7.66
CA ILE A 408 -10.00 -13.13 8.28
C ILE A 408 -10.40 -14.58 8.04
N SER A 409 -10.18 -15.43 9.03
CA SER A 409 -10.33 -16.88 8.89
C SER A 409 -11.78 -17.34 8.68
N LYS A 410 -12.77 -16.49 8.97
CA LYS A 410 -14.17 -16.73 8.60
C LYS A 410 -14.38 -16.78 7.07
N MET A 411 -13.61 -16.02 6.29
CA MET A 411 -13.75 -15.95 4.84
C MET A 411 -12.99 -17.06 4.11
N GLY A 412 -11.91 -17.59 4.71
CA GLY A 412 -11.09 -18.66 4.15
C GLY A 412 -9.88 -18.96 5.03
N TRP A 413 -8.93 -19.76 4.55
CA TRP A 413 -7.75 -20.16 5.32
C TRP A 413 -6.42 -19.93 4.59
N CYS A 414 -5.30 -19.94 5.31
CA CYS A 414 -3.97 -19.88 4.71
C CYS A 414 -3.54 -21.28 4.25
N GLU A 415 -3.50 -21.50 2.94
CA GLU A 415 -3.09 -22.77 2.33
C GLU A 415 -1.60 -23.07 2.60
N LEU A 416 -1.27 -24.28 3.06
CA LEU A 416 0.08 -24.65 3.52
C LEU A 416 1.11 -24.53 2.40
N ASN A 417 0.83 -25.13 1.25
CA ASN A 417 1.74 -25.21 0.12
C ASN A 417 1.71 -23.96 -0.79
N CYS A 418 1.26 -22.82 -0.27
CA CYS A 418 1.15 -21.56 -1.00
C CYS A 418 2.06 -20.46 -0.42
N THR A 419 2.86 -19.82 -1.28
CA THR A 419 3.67 -18.62 -0.94
C THR A 419 3.42 -17.44 -1.87
N LEU A 420 2.33 -17.45 -2.64
CA LEU A 420 2.06 -16.46 -3.69
C LEU A 420 2.06 -15.00 -3.19
N CYS A 421 1.49 -14.74 -2.00
CA CYS A 421 1.47 -13.40 -1.41
C CYS A 421 2.87 -12.78 -1.20
N SER A 422 3.88 -13.63 -0.97
CA SER A 422 5.28 -13.23 -0.78
C SER A 422 6.00 -12.92 -2.09
N GLN A 423 5.56 -13.53 -3.20
CA GLN A 423 6.19 -13.39 -4.52
C GLN A 423 5.72 -12.12 -5.26
N VAL A 424 4.58 -11.55 -4.87
CA VAL A 424 3.97 -10.39 -5.55
C VAL A 424 4.25 -9.06 -4.83
N CYS A 425 4.89 -9.07 -3.66
CA CYS A 425 5.10 -7.86 -2.87
C CYS A 425 6.27 -7.02 -3.43
N PRO A 426 6.02 -5.83 -4.01
CA PRO A 426 7.08 -5.06 -4.68
C PRO A 426 8.06 -4.39 -3.71
N THR A 427 7.64 -4.15 -2.47
CA THR A 427 8.44 -3.43 -1.46
C THR A 427 9.09 -4.33 -0.42
N GLY A 428 8.84 -5.65 -0.48
CA GLY A 428 9.33 -6.58 0.55
C GLY A 428 8.75 -6.30 1.95
N ALA A 429 7.53 -5.76 2.03
CA ALA A 429 6.75 -5.76 3.27
C ALA A 429 6.38 -7.19 3.68
N ILE A 430 6.09 -8.04 2.68
CA ILE A 430 6.07 -9.49 2.81
C ILE A 430 7.33 -9.95 2.11
N ARG A 431 8.28 -10.53 2.86
CA ARG A 431 9.52 -11.06 2.31
C ARG A 431 9.21 -12.29 1.47
N GLU A 432 9.92 -12.48 0.36
CA GLU A 432 9.81 -13.69 -0.43
C GLU A 432 10.21 -14.90 0.43
N ILE A 433 9.36 -15.92 0.47
CA ILE A 433 9.57 -17.14 1.26
C ILE A 433 9.39 -18.39 0.39
N SER A 434 10.18 -19.42 0.70
CA SER A 434 9.99 -20.74 0.12
C SER A 434 8.92 -21.54 0.89
N ILE A 435 8.37 -22.57 0.27
CA ILE A 435 7.44 -23.50 0.95
C ILE A 435 8.16 -24.21 2.11
N ALA A 436 9.42 -24.62 1.89
CA ALA A 436 10.24 -25.25 2.92
C ALA A 436 10.42 -24.35 4.14
N GLU A 437 10.66 -23.05 3.93
CA GLU A 437 10.77 -22.09 5.01
C GLU A 437 9.44 -21.86 5.73
N LYS A 438 8.33 -21.76 4.99
CA LYS A 438 7.00 -21.60 5.57
C LYS A 438 6.64 -22.75 6.51
N LEU A 439 6.95 -23.97 6.08
CA LEU A 439 6.69 -25.21 6.83
C LEU A 439 7.77 -25.52 7.87
N GLY A 440 8.93 -24.86 7.83
CA GLY A 440 10.04 -25.13 8.74
C GLY A 440 10.70 -26.49 8.47
N VAL A 441 10.76 -26.94 7.22
CA VAL A 441 11.34 -28.25 6.84
C VAL A 441 12.68 -28.09 6.12
N GLY A 442 13.50 -29.14 6.14
CA GLY A 442 14.82 -29.16 5.50
C GLY A 442 15.79 -28.15 6.16
N PRO A 443 16.37 -27.19 5.42
CA PRO A 443 17.36 -26.26 6.00
C PRO A 443 16.77 -25.32 7.07
N PHE A 444 15.45 -25.32 7.26
CA PHE A 444 14.74 -24.48 8.22
C PHE A 444 14.23 -25.23 9.46
N GLU A 445 14.53 -26.52 9.63
CA GLU A 445 14.09 -27.32 10.79
C GLU A 445 14.51 -26.70 12.13
N GLY A 446 15.71 -26.14 12.21
CA GLY A 446 16.19 -25.46 13.43
C GLY A 446 15.47 -24.16 13.78
N LYS A 447 14.70 -23.56 12.85
CA LYS A 447 13.91 -22.34 13.09
C LYS A 447 12.43 -22.62 13.31
N GLY A 448 11.95 -23.81 12.92
CA GLY A 448 10.53 -24.17 12.95
C GLY A 448 9.69 -23.46 11.88
N PRO A 449 8.39 -23.79 11.79
CA PRO A 449 7.47 -23.21 10.82
C PRO A 449 7.21 -21.72 11.10
N ILE A 450 6.86 -20.97 10.04
CA ILE A 450 6.41 -19.58 10.20
C ILE A 450 5.00 -19.60 10.80
N LYS A 451 4.90 -19.25 12.09
CA LYS A 451 3.64 -19.07 12.79
C LYS A 451 3.08 -17.69 12.51
N THR A 452 1.81 -17.65 12.12
CA THR A 452 1.05 -16.41 11.90
C THR A 452 0.13 -16.06 13.06
N GLY A 453 -0.15 -17.03 13.94
CA GLY A 453 -1.01 -16.87 15.09
C GLY A 453 -1.27 -18.21 15.80
N THR A 454 -2.17 -18.21 16.77
CA THR A 454 -2.57 -19.40 17.56
C THR A 454 -4.09 -19.48 17.65
N ALA A 455 -4.63 -20.69 17.58
CA ALA A 455 -6.07 -20.93 17.71
C ALA A 455 -6.51 -21.17 19.17
N PHE A 456 -7.74 -20.78 19.49
CA PHE A 456 -8.33 -20.90 20.84
C PHE A 456 -9.79 -21.32 20.73
N TYR A 457 -10.30 -22.00 21.75
CA TYR A 457 -11.70 -22.40 21.84
C TYR A 457 -12.52 -21.44 22.69
N ASN A 458 -13.73 -21.13 22.22
CA ASN A 458 -14.81 -20.61 23.06
C ASN A 458 -15.64 -21.79 23.58
N HIS A 459 -15.42 -22.17 24.84
CA HIS A 459 -16.11 -23.30 25.47
C HIS A 459 -17.63 -23.12 25.53
N GLY A 460 -18.15 -21.88 25.56
CA GLY A 460 -19.59 -21.61 25.57
C GLY A 460 -20.28 -21.85 24.22
N ARG A 461 -19.51 -22.07 23.14
CA ARG A 461 -20.03 -22.26 21.78
C ARG A 461 -19.61 -23.60 21.16
N CYS A 462 -18.50 -24.16 21.63
CA CYS A 462 -17.98 -25.42 21.12
C CYS A 462 -18.94 -26.56 21.47
N LEU A 463 -19.43 -27.29 20.45
CA LEU A 463 -20.46 -28.33 20.64
C LEU A 463 -20.11 -29.38 21.71
N PRO A 464 -18.85 -29.87 21.80
CA PRO A 464 -18.45 -30.80 22.87
C PRO A 464 -18.29 -30.16 24.25
N TRP A 465 -18.20 -28.83 24.35
CA TRP A 465 -18.08 -28.13 25.64
C TRP A 465 -19.42 -27.56 26.12
N ALA A 466 -20.26 -27.06 25.22
CA ALA A 466 -21.50 -26.37 25.54
C ALA A 466 -22.76 -27.25 25.43
N MET A 467 -22.77 -28.26 24.54
CA MET A 467 -23.96 -29.02 24.19
C MET A 467 -23.77 -30.55 24.29
N ASP A 468 -22.67 -31.02 24.89
CA ASP A 468 -22.37 -32.44 25.06
C ASP A 468 -22.49 -33.28 23.75
N THR A 469 -22.20 -32.61 22.63
CA THR A 469 -22.32 -33.14 21.28
C THR A 469 -20.93 -33.36 20.70
N SER A 470 -20.63 -34.60 20.32
CA SER A 470 -19.32 -34.98 19.78
C SER A 470 -19.06 -34.28 18.45
N CYS A 471 -17.90 -33.63 18.31
CA CYS A 471 -17.47 -32.94 17.10
C CYS A 471 -15.94 -33.05 16.98
N VAL A 472 -15.47 -33.54 15.83
CA VAL A 472 -14.04 -33.77 15.55
C VAL A 472 -13.54 -32.94 14.36
N VAL A 473 -14.37 -32.05 13.82
CA VAL A 473 -14.08 -31.32 12.56
C VAL A 473 -12.73 -30.60 12.62
N CYS A 474 -12.47 -29.86 13.70
CA CYS A 474 -11.22 -29.13 13.89
C CYS A 474 -9.96 -30.01 13.93
N GLU A 475 -10.07 -31.24 14.45
CA GLU A 475 -8.99 -32.23 14.43
C GLU A 475 -8.81 -32.79 13.02
N GLU A 476 -9.90 -33.10 12.31
CA GLU A 476 -9.83 -33.65 10.95
C GLU A 476 -9.19 -32.69 9.95
N VAL A 477 -9.57 -31.41 10.00
CA VAL A 477 -9.08 -30.39 9.06
C VAL A 477 -7.71 -29.83 9.42
N CYS A 478 -7.17 -30.16 10.60
CA CYS A 478 -5.87 -29.66 11.04
C CYS A 478 -4.76 -30.17 10.09
N PRO A 479 -4.07 -29.29 9.34
CA PRO A 479 -3.28 -29.74 8.20
C PRO A 479 -1.80 -29.97 8.57
N VAL A 480 -1.40 -29.64 9.80
CA VAL A 480 -0.04 -29.88 10.30
C VAL A 480 0.11 -31.32 10.78
N SER A 481 1.32 -31.87 10.65
CA SER A 481 1.67 -33.22 11.10
C SER A 481 2.92 -33.16 11.98
N PRO A 482 2.87 -33.58 13.26
CA PRO A 482 1.68 -34.02 14.01
C PRO A 482 0.59 -32.94 14.12
N LYS A 483 -0.68 -33.35 14.24
CA LYS A 483 -1.83 -32.42 14.35
C LYS A 483 -1.68 -31.52 15.58
N ALA A 484 -1.91 -30.22 15.40
CA ALA A 484 -1.96 -29.25 16.49
C ALA A 484 -3.25 -29.35 17.30
N ILE A 485 -4.31 -29.88 16.71
CA ILE A 485 -5.60 -30.09 17.37
C ILE A 485 -5.82 -31.59 17.51
N PHE A 486 -6.15 -32.03 18.70
CA PHE A 486 -6.41 -33.44 19.02
C PHE A 486 -7.59 -33.55 20.00
N THR A 487 -8.31 -34.67 19.98
CA THR A 487 -9.40 -34.92 20.92
C THR A 487 -8.99 -35.87 22.06
N ARG A 488 -9.60 -35.67 23.23
CA ARG A 488 -9.52 -36.60 24.37
C ARG A 488 -10.92 -37.13 24.68
N ASN A 489 -11.01 -38.41 24.99
CA ASN A 489 -12.26 -39.00 25.46
C ASN A 489 -12.49 -38.61 26.92
N VAL A 490 -13.68 -38.11 27.21
CA VAL A 490 -14.12 -37.71 28.55
C VAL A 490 -15.50 -38.29 28.79
N THR A 491 -15.69 -38.98 29.92
CA THR A 491 -17.01 -39.45 30.34
C THR A 491 -17.75 -38.31 31.02
N ILE A 492 -18.92 -37.98 30.51
CA ILE A 492 -19.81 -36.98 31.09
C ILE A 492 -21.10 -37.65 31.57
N THR A 493 -21.70 -37.10 32.62
CA THR A 493 -23.01 -37.51 33.11
C THR A 493 -24.03 -36.46 32.68
N ASP A 494 -25.04 -36.88 31.93
CA ASP A 494 -26.10 -36.00 31.46
C ASP A 494 -27.05 -35.62 32.62
N ARG A 495 -27.86 -34.58 32.42
CA ARG A 495 -29.00 -34.18 33.28
C ARG A 495 -29.90 -35.34 33.74
N TRP A 496 -30.11 -36.37 32.93
CA TRP A 496 -30.92 -37.56 33.25
C TRP A 496 -30.12 -38.68 33.94
N GLY A 497 -28.84 -38.45 34.27
CA GLY A 497 -27.99 -39.42 34.97
C GLY A 497 -27.35 -40.46 34.05
N ALA A 498 -27.56 -40.40 32.73
CA ALA A 498 -26.91 -41.29 31.78
C ALA A 498 -25.45 -40.88 31.56
N THR A 499 -24.54 -41.85 31.59
CA THR A 499 -23.12 -41.63 31.26
C THR A 499 -22.91 -41.75 29.76
N LYS A 500 -22.26 -40.75 29.16
CA LYS A 500 -21.89 -40.73 27.75
C LYS A 500 -20.40 -40.44 27.59
N GLU A 501 -19.75 -41.16 26.69
CA GLU A 501 -18.37 -40.85 26.29
C GLU A 501 -18.38 -39.74 25.23
N LEU A 502 -17.60 -38.69 25.46
CA LEU A 502 -17.55 -37.50 24.63
C LEU A 502 -16.11 -37.18 24.22
N LYS A 503 -15.90 -36.88 22.93
CA LYS A 503 -14.62 -36.39 22.42
C LYS A 503 -14.52 -34.89 22.61
N ARG A 504 -13.65 -34.42 23.50
CA ARG A 504 -13.38 -32.99 23.73
C ARG A 504 -12.10 -32.55 23.02
N PRO A 505 -12.13 -31.46 22.24
CA PRO A 505 -10.95 -31.00 21.50
C PRO A 505 -10.04 -30.14 22.38
N TYR A 506 -8.73 -30.28 22.15
CA TYR A 506 -7.64 -29.52 22.75
C TYR A 506 -6.69 -29.02 21.66
N ILE A 507 -5.92 -27.98 21.99
CA ILE A 507 -4.91 -27.43 21.08
C ILE A 507 -3.52 -27.48 21.72
N ASP A 508 -2.55 -27.90 20.91
CA ASP A 508 -1.13 -27.75 21.17
C ASP A 508 -0.62 -26.44 20.50
N PRO A 509 -0.33 -25.39 21.29
CA PRO A 509 0.14 -24.11 20.77
C PRO A 509 1.54 -24.17 20.16
N GLU A 510 2.35 -25.17 20.49
CA GLU A 510 3.69 -25.33 19.91
C GLU A 510 3.62 -25.79 18.46
N LYS A 511 2.61 -26.58 18.11
CA LYS A 511 2.40 -27.07 16.74
C LYS A 511 1.48 -26.17 15.91
N CYS A 512 0.64 -25.36 16.55
CA CYS A 512 -0.26 -24.45 15.84
C CYS A 512 0.52 -23.39 15.06
N ILE A 513 0.19 -23.24 13.77
CA ILE A 513 0.79 -22.22 12.87
C ILE A 513 -0.13 -21.03 12.58
N GLY A 514 -1.39 -21.09 13.05
CA GLY A 514 -2.38 -20.04 12.85
C GLY A 514 -2.97 -19.95 11.44
N CYS A 515 -3.06 -21.06 10.70
CA CYS A 515 -3.56 -21.04 9.31
C CYS A 515 -5.05 -20.69 9.17
N GLY A 516 -5.86 -20.84 10.23
CA GLY A 516 -7.27 -20.45 10.22
C GLY A 516 -8.27 -21.47 9.69
N ILE A 517 -7.83 -22.62 9.15
CA ILE A 517 -8.75 -23.61 8.55
C ILE A 517 -9.77 -24.17 9.56
N CYS A 518 -9.37 -24.35 10.82
CA CYS A 518 -10.28 -24.81 11.87
C CYS A 518 -11.38 -23.80 12.21
N GLU A 519 -11.10 -22.50 12.11
CA GLU A 519 -12.10 -21.43 12.30
C GLU A 519 -13.07 -21.39 11.12
N HIS A 520 -12.56 -21.54 9.90
CA HIS A 520 -13.37 -21.56 8.68
C HIS A 520 -14.34 -22.74 8.62
N GLU A 521 -13.84 -23.94 8.90
CA GLU A 521 -14.61 -25.19 8.81
C GLU A 521 -15.47 -25.47 10.06
N CYS A 522 -15.49 -24.54 11.03
CA CYS A 522 -16.27 -24.72 12.25
C CYS A 522 -17.78 -24.83 11.91
N PRO A 523 -18.49 -25.88 12.40
CA PRO A 523 -19.93 -26.01 12.17
C PRO A 523 -20.78 -24.87 12.76
N VAL A 524 -20.23 -24.12 13.73
CA VAL A 524 -20.88 -22.96 14.35
C VAL A 524 -20.57 -21.71 13.51
N LYS A 525 -21.51 -21.31 12.64
CA LYS A 525 -21.23 -20.36 11.54
C LYS A 525 -21.25 -18.86 11.88
N ASP A 526 -22.03 -18.43 12.86
CA ASP A 526 -22.16 -17.01 13.20
C ASP A 526 -20.89 -16.46 13.88
N ASP A 527 -20.49 -17.08 14.98
CA ASP A 527 -19.18 -16.88 15.58
C ASP A 527 -18.57 -18.26 15.89
N PRO A 528 -17.55 -18.68 15.12
CA PRO A 528 -16.91 -19.98 15.28
C PRO A 528 -16.52 -20.27 16.72
N ALA A 529 -16.75 -21.52 17.12
CA ALA A 529 -16.36 -22.00 18.44
C ALA A 529 -14.83 -22.10 18.61
N ILE A 530 -14.08 -22.06 17.53
CA ILE A 530 -12.63 -21.98 17.50
C ILE A 530 -12.24 -20.77 16.66
N TYR A 531 -11.33 -19.95 17.16
CA TYR A 531 -10.87 -18.74 16.49
C TYR A 531 -9.35 -18.59 16.57
N VAL A 532 -8.74 -17.96 15.58
CA VAL A 532 -7.30 -17.66 15.55
C VAL A 532 -7.05 -16.23 15.98
N THR A 533 -5.95 -16.01 16.70
CA THR A 533 -5.47 -14.68 17.08
C THR A 533 -3.99 -14.52 16.74
N ALA A 534 -3.52 -13.28 16.64
CA ALA A 534 -2.13 -12.96 16.30
C ALA A 534 -1.08 -13.34 17.38
N ILE A 535 -1.49 -13.89 18.53
CA ILE A 535 -0.55 -14.35 19.57
C ILE A 535 0.19 -15.61 19.11
N GLY A 536 1.45 -15.76 19.50
CA GLY A 536 2.34 -16.85 19.10
C GLY A 536 2.94 -16.69 17.70
N GLU A 537 2.81 -15.53 17.06
CA GLU A 537 3.36 -15.29 15.71
C GLU A 537 4.88 -15.14 15.68
N SER A 538 5.53 -15.64 14.63
CA SER A 538 7.00 -15.63 14.49
C SER A 538 7.60 -14.24 14.25
N ARG A 539 6.80 -13.24 13.87
CA ARG A 539 7.28 -11.91 13.48
C ARG A 539 7.55 -10.95 14.66
N SER A 540 7.01 -11.23 15.84
CA SER A 540 7.16 -10.36 17.01
C SER A 540 7.42 -11.18 18.27
N LYS A 541 8.52 -10.89 18.96
CA LYS A 541 8.83 -11.50 20.26
C LYS A 541 7.85 -11.05 21.35
N GLU A 542 7.34 -9.83 21.26
CA GLU A 542 6.38 -9.24 22.21
C GLU A 542 5.02 -9.95 22.19
N ARG A 543 4.72 -10.69 21.12
CA ARG A 543 3.47 -11.42 20.93
C ARG A 543 3.65 -12.92 21.10
N SER A 544 4.71 -13.34 21.78
CA SER A 544 4.92 -14.75 22.13
C SER A 544 3.93 -15.19 23.22
N LEU A 545 3.62 -16.49 23.24
CA LEU A 545 2.91 -17.09 24.36
C LEU A 545 3.90 -17.27 25.52
N LEU A 546 3.59 -16.72 26.69
CA LEU A 546 4.42 -16.80 27.89
C LEU A 546 4.31 -18.17 28.59
N LEU A 547 4.38 -19.26 27.84
CA LEU A 547 4.21 -20.62 28.36
C LEU A 547 5.39 -21.05 29.26
N SER A 548 6.60 -20.58 28.97
CA SER A 548 7.81 -20.88 29.75
C SER A 548 7.81 -20.28 31.17
N LEU A 549 6.99 -19.26 31.45
CA LEU A 549 6.87 -18.68 32.79
C LEU A 549 6.04 -19.56 33.73
N VAL A 550 5.27 -20.52 33.20
CA VAL A 550 4.38 -21.38 33.99
C VAL A 550 5.05 -22.71 34.36
N GLU A 551 6.05 -23.16 33.59
CA GLU A 551 6.71 -24.46 33.78
C GLU A 551 7.98 -24.42 34.65
N GLY A 552 8.33 -23.26 35.20
CA GLY A 552 9.35 -23.14 36.25
C GLY A 552 10.77 -22.99 35.73
N ASN A 553 11.20 -21.74 35.53
CA ASN A 553 12.58 -21.35 35.79
C ASN A 553 12.61 -19.84 36.11
N ASP A 554 12.81 -19.50 37.38
CA ASP A 554 12.88 -18.14 37.94
C ASP A 554 14.05 -17.27 37.41
N GLN A 555 14.81 -17.74 36.41
CA GLN A 555 16.04 -17.09 35.96
C GLN A 555 15.85 -15.99 34.90
N ASP A 556 14.68 -15.90 34.25
CA ASP A 556 14.43 -14.89 33.19
C ASP A 556 13.80 -13.58 33.69
N LEU A 557 13.52 -13.47 35.00
CA LEU A 557 12.85 -12.30 35.61
C LEU A 557 13.66 -10.99 35.59
N VAL A 558 14.92 -10.99 35.13
CA VAL A 558 15.82 -9.83 35.27
C VAL A 558 16.01 -9.02 33.96
N SER A 559 15.48 -9.44 32.82
CA SER A 559 15.80 -8.79 31.52
C SER A 559 14.65 -8.06 30.82
N ILE A 560 13.52 -7.82 31.49
CA ILE A 560 12.42 -6.99 30.97
C ILE A 560 12.30 -5.72 31.82
N GLY A 561 13.28 -4.83 31.65
CA GLY A 561 13.28 -3.44 32.12
C GLY A 561 13.28 -2.47 30.95
#